data_AF-G8LSV5-F1
#
_entry.id   AF-G8LSV5-F1
#
_cell.length_a   1.000
_cell.length_b   1.000
_cell.length_c   1.000
_cell.angle_alpha   90.00
_cell.angle_beta   90.00
_cell.angle_gamma   90.00
#
_symmetry.space_group_name_H-M   'P 1'
#
loop_
_entity.id
_entity.type
_entity.pdbx_description
1 polymer ?
#
loop_
_entity_poly.entity_id
_entity_poly.type
_entity_poly.pdbx_seq_one_letter_code
_entity_poly.pdbx_strand_id
1 'polypeptide(L)' 'MQGKVKKKVYRVWHTEKKNCSKFDTKEIEEVCASNIKEARQIVKEMYPSHRVTSVWLIEK' A
#
# COMPACT_ATOMS: atom_id res chain seq x y z
N MET A 1 -25.82 -6.62 -12.05
CA MET A 1 -24.53 -6.37 -12.73
C MET A 1 -23.39 -6.68 -11.77
N GLN A 2 -22.90 -7.91 -11.72
CA GLN A 2 -21.73 -8.26 -10.90
C GLN A 2 -20.48 -7.87 -11.68
N GLY A 3 -20.05 -6.61 -11.51
CA GLY A 3 -18.82 -6.11 -12.11
C GLY A 3 -17.66 -6.98 -11.63
N LYS A 4 -16.99 -7.66 -12.55
CA LYS A 4 -15.70 -8.31 -12.30
C LYS A 4 -14.78 -7.25 -11.72
N VAL A 5 -14.58 -7.26 -10.41
CA VAL A 5 -13.67 -6.36 -9.74
C VAL A 5 -12.28 -6.77 -10.21
N LYS A 6 -11.79 -6.11 -11.25
CA LYS A 6 -10.43 -6.32 -11.76
C LYS A 6 -9.50 -5.98 -10.60
N LYS A 7 -8.93 -7.01 -9.98
CA LYS A 7 -7.89 -6.85 -8.97
C LYS A 7 -6.71 -6.22 -9.69
N LYS A 8 -6.30 -5.06 -9.20
CA LYS A 8 -5.18 -4.28 -9.71
C LYS A 8 -4.02 -4.44 -8.75
N VAL A 9 -2.80 -4.37 -9.26
CA VAL A 9 -1.61 -4.41 -8.41
C VAL A 9 -1.23 -2.99 -8.04
N TYR A 10 -1.15 -2.73 -6.74
CA TYR A 10 -0.73 -1.47 -6.17
C TYR A 10 0.60 -1.64 -5.47
N ARG A 11 1.54 -0.74 -5.75
CA ARG A 11 2.79 -0.61 -5.01
C ARG A 11 2.61 0.41 -3.90
N VAL A 12 2.89 0.02 -2.67
CA VAL A 12 2.64 0.80 -1.46
C VAL A 12 3.95 1.01 -0.74
N TRP A 13 4.32 2.27 -0.53
CA TRP A 13 5.48 2.65 0.28
C TRP A 13 5.03 2.86 1.71
N HIS A 14 5.63 2.15 2.64
CA HIS A 14 5.36 2.28 4.07
C HIS A 14 6.67 2.36 4.86
N THR A 15 6.58 2.83 6.10
CA THR A 15 7.74 2.96 6.99
C THR A 15 7.30 2.76 8.43
N GLU A 16 8.13 2.08 9.23
CA GLU A 16 7.85 1.83 10.65
C GLU A 16 7.93 3.11 11.49
N LYS A 17 8.75 4.09 11.09
CA LYS A 17 9.00 5.28 11.92
C LYS A 17 7.93 6.37 11.78
N LYS A 18 7.54 6.94 12.93
CA LYS A 18 6.65 8.11 13.03
C LYS A 18 7.26 9.38 12.44
N ASN A 19 8.59 9.54 12.55
CA ASN A 19 9.36 10.64 11.99
C ASN A 19 10.01 10.16 10.69
N CYS A 20 9.53 10.60 9.54
CA CYS A 20 10.17 10.34 8.25
C CYS A 20 11.45 11.19 8.12
N SER A 21 12.57 10.72 8.64
CA SER A 21 13.89 11.26 8.34
C SER A 21 14.35 10.81 6.95
N LYS A 22 15.30 11.54 6.35
CA LYS A 22 15.91 11.18 5.06
C LYS A 22 16.66 9.84 5.08
N PHE A 23 16.92 9.31 6.27
CA PHE A 23 17.61 8.03 6.49
C PHE A 23 16.66 6.87 6.83
N ASP A 24 15.35 7.11 6.86
CA ASP A 24 14.41 6.04 7.18
C ASP A 24 14.25 5.07 6.02
N THR A 25 14.43 3.79 6.34
CA THR A 25 14.16 2.69 5.42
C THR A 25 12.68 2.72 5.06
N LYS A 26 12.41 3.05 3.79
CA LYS A 26 11.08 2.93 3.21
C LYS A 26 10.96 1.54 2.62
N GLU A 27 9.97 0.81 3.08
CA GLU A 27 9.62 -0.49 2.53
C GLU A 27 8.58 -0.32 1.45
N ILE A 28 8.59 -1.25 0.50
CA ILE A 28 7.74 -1.24 -0.68
C ILE A 28 7.04 -2.60 -0.71
N GLU A 29 5.72 -2.56 -0.68
CA GLU A 29 4.87 -3.75 -0.74
C GLU A 29 3.95 -3.69 -1.94
N GLU A 30 3.83 -4.81 -2.65
CA GLU A 30 2.97 -4.93 -3.83
C GLU A 30 1.73 -5.74 -3.47
N VAL A 31 0.57 -5.08 -3.49
CA VAL A 31 -0.69 -5.66 -3.03
C VAL A 31 -1.76 -5.64 -4.11
N CYS A 32 -2.47 -6.75 -4.24
CA CYS A 32 -3.63 -6.85 -5.11
C CYS A 32 -4.85 -6.26 -4.42
N ALA A 33 -5.36 -5.16 -4.96
CA ALA A 33 -6.54 -4.49 -4.43
C ALA A 33 -7.45 -3.99 -5.56
N SER A 34 -8.69 -3.71 -5.21
CA SER A 34 -9.68 -3.14 -6.14
C SER A 34 -9.51 -1.63 -6.27
N ASN A 35 -8.99 -0.99 -5.22
CA ASN A 35 -8.82 0.45 -5.10
C ASN A 35 -7.69 0.82 -4.13
N ILE A 36 -7.30 2.10 -4.11
CA ILE A 36 -6.21 2.63 -3.28
C ILE A 36 -6.50 2.48 -1.78
N LYS A 37 -7.77 2.58 -1.34
CA LYS A 37 -8.12 2.45 0.09
C LYS A 37 -7.88 1.04 0.57
N GLU A 38 -8.30 0.06 -0.21
CA GLU A 38 -8.09 -1.37 0.06
C GLU A 38 -6.60 -1.71 0.04
N ALA A 39 -5.82 -1.23 -0.94
CA ALA A 39 -4.36 -1.41 -0.97
C ALA A 39 -3.69 -0.88 0.31
N ARG A 40 -4.09 0.32 0.75
CA ARG A 40 -3.59 0.92 1.99
C ARG A 40 -4.00 0.13 3.22
N GLN A 41 -5.21 -0.42 3.23
CA GLN A 41 -5.71 -1.22 4.34
C GLN A 41 -4.95 -2.53 4.45
N ILE A 42 -4.75 -3.26 3.35
CA ILE A 42 -3.99 -4.51 3.30
C ILE A 42 -2.58 -4.30 3.90
N VAL A 43 -1.86 -3.27 3.47
CA VAL A 43 -0.52 -2.98 4.01
C VAL A 43 -0.58 -2.56 5.48
N LYS A 44 -1.64 -1.86 5.91
CA LYS A 44 -1.82 -1.52 7.33
C LYS A 44 -2.20 -2.73 8.19
N GLU A 45 -2.86 -3.73 7.61
CA GLU A 45 -3.17 -5.00 8.29
C GLU A 45 -1.93 -5.88 8.39
N MET A 46 -1.08 -5.92 7.35
CA MET A 46 0.21 -6.61 7.39
C MET A 46 1.22 -5.90 8.30
N TYR A 47 1.23 -4.57 8.28
CA TYR A 47 2.17 -3.72 9.03
C TYR A 47 1.42 -2.67 9.84
N PRO A 48 0.77 -3.05 10.95
CA PRO A 48 -0.06 -2.14 11.76
C PRO A 48 0.74 -1.00 12.41
N SER A 49 2.03 -1.26 12.68
CA SER A 49 2.97 -0.27 13.21
C SER A 49 3.50 0.68 12.12
N HIS A 50 3.34 0.36 10.83
CA HIS A 50 3.92 1.13 9.74
C HIS A 50 2.93 2.18 9.23
N ARG A 51 3.46 3.34 8.90
CA ARG A 51 2.73 4.41 8.22
C ARG A 51 2.89 4.26 6.71
N VAL A 52 1.77 4.10 6.03
CA VAL A 52 1.74 4.21 4.55
C VAL A 52 2.01 5.67 4.15
N THR A 53 3.00 5.85 3.28
CA THR A 53 3.48 7.16 2.79
C THR A 53 3.05 7.43 1.35
N SER A 54 2.98 6.42 0.48
CA SER A 54 2.57 6.56 -0.92
C SER A 54 1.97 5.26 -1.44
N VAL A 55 1.05 5.37 -2.40
CA VAL A 55 0.40 4.23 -3.06
C VAL A 55 0.32 4.52 -4.54
N TRP A 56 0.84 3.63 -5.37
CA TRP A 56 0.86 3.76 -6.82
C TRP A 56 0.19 2.54 -7.45
N LEU A 57 -0.59 2.76 -8.49
CA LEU A 57 -1.15 1.71 -9.32
C LEU A 57 -0.08 1.29 -10.33
N ILE A 58 0.36 0.03 -10.30
CA ILE A 58 1.40 -0.47 -11.20
C ILE A 58 0.85 -1.42 -12.28
N GLU A 59 -0.27 -2.09 -12.04
CA GLU A 59 -0.88 -2.98 -13.04
C GLU A 59 -2.43 -2.86 -13.06
N LYS A 60 -3.02 -2.85 -14.27
CA LYS A 60 -4.44 -2.55 -14.54
C LYS A 60 -5.24 -3.72 -15.08
#